data_AF-A0ABD0MS95-F1
#
_entry.id   AF-A0ABD0MS95-F1
#
_cell.length_a   1.000
_cell.length_b   1.000
_cell.length_c   1.000
_cell.angle_alpha   90.00
_cell.angle_beta   90.00
_cell.angle_gamma   90.00
#
_symmetry.space_group_name_H-M   'P 1'
#
loop_
_entity.id
_entity.type
_entity.pdbx_description
1 polymer ?
#
loop_
_entity_poly.entity_id
_entity_poly.type
_entity_poly.pdbx_seq_one_letter_code
_entity_poly.pdbx_strand_id
1 'polypeptide(L)' 'DLREEHQFAGRVEYVGNKLRIKDLKISDSGKYLFRFITDLDQYTWSHSYCYR' A
#
# COMPACT_ATOMS: atom_id res chain seq x y z
N ASP A 1 -3.65 1.36 -8.37
CA ASP A 1 -2.83 0.27 -7.77
C ASP A 1 -1.96 -0.30 -8.89
N LEU A 2 -0.73 -0.76 -8.62
CA LEU A 2 0.14 -1.39 -9.64
C LEU A 2 -0.57 -2.53 -10.40
N ARG A 3 -1.55 -3.20 -9.76
CA ARG A 3 -2.36 -4.25 -10.40
C ARG A 3 -3.34 -3.73 -11.46
N GLU A 4 -3.73 -2.46 -11.37
CA GLU A 4 -4.72 -1.83 -12.28
C GLU A 4 -4.04 -1.22 -13.51
N GLU A 5 -2.73 -1.03 -13.46
CA GLU A 5 -1.97 -0.50 -14.57
C GLU A 5 -1.85 -1.56 -15.68
N HIS A 6 -2.24 -1.18 -16.90
CA HIS A 6 -2.32 -2.11 -18.03
C HIS A 6 -1.02 -2.87 -18.29
N GLN A 7 0.14 -2.22 -18.12
CA GLN A 7 1.45 -2.86 -18.32
C GLN A 7 1.74 -3.99 -17.31
N PHE A 8 1.08 -3.99 -16.16
CA PHE A 8 1.28 -4.90 -15.05
C PHE A 8 0.12 -5.90 -14.86
N ALA A 9 -0.97 -5.76 -15.62
CA ALA A 9 -2.15 -6.59 -15.54
C ALA A 9 -1.82 -8.09 -15.63
N GLY A 10 -2.34 -8.89 -14.70
CA GLY A 10 -2.11 -10.34 -14.62
C GLY A 10 -0.71 -10.78 -14.15
N ARG A 11 0.24 -9.86 -14.00
CA ARG A 11 1.61 -10.16 -13.56
C ARG A 11 1.87 -9.82 -12.10
N VAL A 12 1.02 -9.00 -11.48
CA VAL A 12 1.18 -8.53 -10.10
C VAL A 12 0.28 -9.31 -9.15
N GLU A 13 0.85 -9.81 -8.06
CA GLU A 13 0.12 -10.50 -7.00
C GLU A 13 0.60 -10.08 -5.61
N TYR A 14 -0.27 -10.29 -4.62
CA TYR A 14 0.08 -10.16 -3.21
C TYR A 14 0.40 -11.53 -2.63
N VAL A 15 1.54 -11.64 -1.95
CA VAL A 15 1.98 -12.83 -1.22
C VAL A 15 2.24 -12.43 0.22
N GLY A 16 1.25 -12.62 1.08
CA GLY A 16 1.28 -12.11 2.45
C GLY A 16 1.36 -10.58 2.46
N ASN A 17 2.43 -10.04 3.07
CA ASN A 17 2.71 -8.61 3.14
C ASN A 17 3.64 -8.10 2.01
N LYS A 18 3.87 -8.90 0.96
CA LYS A 18 4.76 -8.56 -0.15
C LYS A 18 3.98 -8.41 -1.45
N LEU A 19 4.44 -7.50 -2.30
CA LEU A 19 4.02 -7.40 -3.70
C LEU A 19 5.02 -8.19 -4.57
N ARG A 20 4.53 -9.13 -5.39
CA ARG A 20 5.36 -9.89 -6.34
C ARG A 20 4.93 -9.53 -7.77
N ILE A 21 5.91 -9.19 -8.61
CA ILE A 21 5.75 -9.02 -10.06
C ILE A 21 6.37 -10.23 -10.75
N LYS A 22 5.58 -10.96 -11.54
CA LYS A 22 6.01 -12.09 -12.38
C LYS A 22 6.41 -11.62 -13.78
N ASP A 23 7.17 -12.46 -14.49
CA ASP A 23 7.57 -12.22 -15.88
C ASP A 23 8.15 -10.82 -16.09
N LEU A 24 9.20 -10.50 -15.33
CA LEU A 24 9.87 -9.20 -15.34
C LEU A 24 10.39 -8.84 -16.73
N LYS A 25 10.19 -7.58 -17.11
CA LYS A 25 10.63 -7.00 -18.38
C LYS A 25 11.61 -5.87 -18.11
N ILE A 26 12.49 -5.58 -19.06
CA ILE A 26 13.39 -4.42 -18.98
C ILE A 26 12.59 -3.11 -18.82
N SER A 27 11.43 -3.01 -19.48
CA SER A 27 10.51 -1.87 -19.37
C SER A 27 9.91 -1.66 -17.99
N ASP A 28 9.97 -2.67 -17.11
CA ASP A 28 9.50 -2.55 -15.73
C ASP A 28 10.54 -1.82 -14.84
N SER A 29 11.71 -1.47 -15.37
CA SER A 29 12.73 -0.73 -14.63
C SER A 29 12.22 0.65 -14.25
N GLY A 30 12.26 0.98 -12.95
CA GLY A 30 11.75 2.25 -12.46
C GLY A 30 11.75 2.34 -10.94
N LYS A 31 11.19 3.43 -10.43
CA LYS A 31 10.97 3.61 -8.99
C LYS A 31 9.57 3.14 -8.64
N TYR A 32 9.47 2.36 -7.56
CA TYR A 32 8.21 1.85 -7.02
C TYR A 32 7.99 2.47 -5.63
N LEU A 33 6.77 2.94 -5.39
CA LEU A 33 6.37 3.55 -4.13
C LEU A 33 5.26 2.71 -3.50
N PHE A 34 5.32 2.55 -2.19
CA PHE A 34 4.27 1.90 -1.41
C PHE A 34 3.44 2.97 -0.70
N ARG A 35 2.11 2.81 -0.72
CA ARG A 35 1.18 3.65 0.02
C ARG A 35 0.51 2.82 1.10
N PHE A 36 0.69 3.20 2.35
CA PHE A 36 -0.07 2.66 3.48
C PHE A 36 -1.31 3.53 3.68
N ILE A 37 -2.48 2.92 3.71
CA ILE A 37 -3.74 3.58 4.05
C ILE A 37 -4.09 3.10 5.46
N THR A 38 -4.14 4.03 6.41
CA THR A 38 -4.53 3.78 7.81
C THR A 38 -5.79 4.56 8.11
N ASP A 39 -6.83 3.91 8.62
CA ASP A 39 -8.03 4.60 9.09
C ASP A 39 -7.70 5.30 10.42
N LEU A 40 -7.39 6.61 10.36
CA LEU A 40 -7.04 7.42 11.54
C LEU A 40 -8.27 7.89 12.34
N ASP A 41 -9.49 7.61 11.87
CA ASP A 41 -10.73 8.08 12.51
C ASP A 41 -11.09 7.36 13.83
N GLN A 42 -10.29 6.37 14.25
CA GLN A 42 -10.52 5.62 15.50
C GLN A 42 -9.78 6.20 16.72
N TYR A 43 -9.09 7.35 16.58
CA TYR A 43 -8.54 8.05 17.75
C TYR A 43 -9.67 8.81 18.46
N THR A 44 -10.51 8.07 19.20
CA THR A 44 -11.48 8.67 20.13
C THR A 44 -10.70 9.56 21.09
N TRP A 45 -10.94 10.87 21.02
CA TRP A 45 -10.40 11.87 21.93
C TRP A 45 -10.68 11.46 23.37
N SER A 46 -9.71 10.84 24.04
CA SER A 46 -9.71 10.72 25.49
C SER A 46 -9.40 12.10 26.06
N HIS A 47 -10.42 12.96 26.16
CA HIS A 47 -10.39 14.13 27.03
C HIS A 47 -10.36 13.64 28.47
N SER A 48 -9.17 13.33 28.99
CA SER A 48 -8.97 13.25 30.43
C SER A 48 -8.97 14.67 30.97
N TYR A 49 -10.10 15.12 31.54
CA TYR A 49 -10.13 16.32 32.36
C TYR A 49 -9.22 16.10 33.57
N CYS A 50 -8.02 16.68 33.54
CA CYS A 50 -7.24 16.90 34.75
C CYS A 50 -7.79 18.17 35.42
N TYR A 51 -8.59 18.02 36.47
CA TYR A 51 -8.71 19.08 37.46
C TYR A 51 -7.38 19.18 38.21
N ARG A 52 -6.80 20.37 38.22
CA ARG A 52 -5.98 20.81 39.35
C ARG A 52 -6.62 22.06 39.92
#